data_AF-A0A7W6CQF4-F1
#
_entry.id   AF-A0A7W6CQF4-F1
#
_cell.length_a   1.000
_cell.length_b   1.000
_cell.length_c   1.000
_cell.angle_alpha   90.00
_cell.angle_beta   90.00
_cell.angle_gamma   90.00
#
_symmetry.space_group_name_H-M   'P 1'
#
loop_
_entity.id
_entity.type
_entity.pdbx_description
1 polymer ?
#
loop_
_entity_poly.entity_id
_entity_poly.type
_entity_poly.pdbx_seq_one_letter_code
_entity_poly.pdbx_strand_id
1 'polypeptide(L)' 'MSAVVVISITGEDGLWVADLDAGTVIPLDPPAGSKLKEVADLRKTGTSITKDVDFAVVVKSAKDAASGHYEG' A
#
# COMPACT_ATOMS: atom_id res chain seq x y z
N MET A 1 18.37 3.43 4.58
CA MET A 1 16.92 3.54 4.87
C MET A 1 16.30 2.32 4.21
N SER A 2 15.49 1.53 4.92
CA SER A 2 14.90 0.33 4.30
C SER A 2 13.72 0.77 3.43
N ALA A 3 13.68 0.35 2.17
CA ALA A 3 12.66 0.78 1.22
C ALA A 3 11.45 -0.18 1.26
N VAL A 4 10.94 -0.45 2.47
CA VAL A 4 9.83 -1.37 2.70
C VAL A 4 8.58 -0.57 3.06
N VAL A 5 7.52 -0.74 2.25
CA VAL A 5 6.26 0.00 2.40
C VAL A 5 5.11 -0.98 2.59
N VAL A 6 4.27 -0.72 3.58
CA VAL A 6 2.99 -1.42 3.74
C VAL A 6 1.92 -0.66 2.96
N ILE A 7 1.27 -1.33 2.01
CA ILE A 7 0.29 -0.72 1.12
C ILE A 7 -1.05 -1.45 1.19
N SER A 8 -2.11 -0.68 0.94
CA SER A 8 -3.47 -1.19 0.74
C SER A 8 -4.17 -0.35 -0.33
N ILE A 9 -5.07 -0.96 -1.09
CA ILE A 9 -5.78 -0.30 -2.18
C ILE A 9 -7.24 -0.08 -1.75
N THR A 10 -7.77 1.10 -2.04
CA THR A 10 -9.17 1.42 -1.74
C THR A 10 -10.09 0.49 -2.51
N GLY A 11 -11.05 -0.12 -1.81
CA GLY A 11 -11.93 -1.14 -2.38
C GLY A 11 -11.37 -2.57 -2.32
N GLU A 12 -10.14 -2.76 -1.85
CA GLU A 12 -9.56 -4.08 -1.58
C GLU A 12 -9.35 -4.32 -0.09
N ASP A 13 -9.67 -5.54 0.37
CA ASP A 13 -9.46 -5.95 1.76
C ASP A 13 -8.00 -6.38 2.05
N GLY A 14 -7.19 -6.55 1.02
CA GLY A 14 -5.80 -6.99 1.12
C GLY A 14 -4.87 -5.93 1.72
N LEU A 15 -3.82 -6.39 2.39
CA LEU A 15 -2.67 -5.60 2.79
C LEU A 15 -1.43 -6.26 2.17
N TRP A 16 -0.47 -5.46 1.72
CA TRP A 16 0.74 -5.96 1.11
C TRP A 16 1.98 -5.28 1.67
N VAL A 17 3.09 -6.01 1.67
CA VAL A 17 4.42 -5.46 1.91
C VAL A 17 5.13 -5.40 0.58
N ALA A 18 5.43 -4.18 0.14
CA ALA A 18 6.31 -3.91 -0.97
C ALA A 18 7.74 -3.70 -0.43
N ASP A 19 8.63 -4.63 -0.72
CA ASP A 19 10.06 -4.47 -0.49
C ASP A 19 10.70 -4.01 -1.80
N LEU A 20 11.06 -2.73 -1.85
CA LEU A 20 11.62 -2.11 -3.05
C LEU A 20 13.11 -2.46 -3.25
N ASP A 21 13.80 -2.84 -2.18
CA ASP A 21 15.18 -3.32 -2.27
C ASP A 21 15.22 -4.74 -2.87
N ALA A 22 14.26 -5.59 -2.48
CA ALA A 22 14.09 -6.93 -3.03
C ALA A 22 13.31 -6.95 -4.36
N GLY A 23 12.58 -5.88 -4.68
CA GLY A 23 11.71 -5.81 -5.86
C GLY A 23 10.50 -6.74 -5.77
N THR A 24 9.94 -6.94 -4.57
CA THR A 24 8.84 -7.88 -4.33
C THR A 24 7.65 -7.20 -3.68
N VAL A 25 6.46 -7.73 -3.98
CA VAL A 25 5.22 -7.36 -3.29
C VAL A 25 4.56 -8.65 -2.82
N ILE A 26 4.39 -8.81 -1.51
CA ILE A 26 3.80 -10.01 -0.92
C ILE A 26 2.57 -9.67 -0.09
N PRO A 27 1.53 -10.53 -0.07
CA PRO A 27 0.41 -10.37 0.85
C PRO A 27 0.91 -10.36 2.30
N LEU A 28 0.33 -9.48 3.10
CA LEU A 28 0.59 -9.37 4.53
C LEU A 28 -0.70 -9.63 5.29
N ASP A 29 -0.69 -10.65 6.14
CA ASP A 29 -1.72 -10.85 7.15
C ASP A 29 -1.17 -10.43 8.52
N PRO A 30 -1.46 -9.21 9.00
CA PRO A 30 -0.92 -8.73 10.26
C PRO A 30 -1.53 -9.52 11.42
N PRO A 31 -0.72 -9.93 12.42
CA PRO A 31 -1.20 -10.70 13.56
C PRO A 31 -2.39 -10.02 14.26
N ALA A 32 -3.35 -10.84 14.71
CA ALA A 32 -4.49 -10.36 15.47
C ALA A 32 -4.04 -9.62 16.74
N GLY A 33 -4.66 -8.47 17.02
CA GLY A 33 -4.30 -7.61 18.15
C GLY A 33 -3.02 -6.79 17.98
N SER A 34 -2.37 -6.84 16.80
CA SER A 34 -1.27 -5.92 16.50
C SER A 34 -1.78 -4.52 16.18
N LYS A 35 -0.99 -3.49 16.53
CA LYS A 35 -1.30 -2.10 16.14
C LYS A 35 -1.42 -1.93 14.62
N LEU A 36 -0.66 -2.71 13.84
CA LEU A 36 -0.78 -2.68 12.39
C LEU A 36 -2.15 -3.17 11.93
N LYS A 37 -2.69 -4.22 12.54
CA LYS A 37 -4.05 -4.70 12.26
C LYS A 37 -5.10 -3.65 12.60
N GLU A 38 -4.97 -2.98 13.75
CA GLU A 38 -5.89 -1.90 14.17
C GLU A 38 -5.91 -0.75 13.15
N VAL A 39 -4.73 -0.26 12.76
CA VAL A 39 -4.58 0.80 11.75
C VAL A 39 -5.08 0.35 10.39
N ALA A 40 -4.78 -0.89 9.99
CA ALA A 40 -5.30 -1.49 8.77
C ALA A 40 -6.82 -1.69 8.78
N ASP A 41 -7.46 -1.83 9.94
CA ASP A 41 -8.92 -1.88 10.02
C ASP A 41 -9.55 -0.47 9.92
N LEU A 42 -8.87 0.58 10.39
CA LEU A 42 -9.34 1.96 10.24
C LEU A 42 -9.53 2.35 8.77
N ARG A 43 -8.74 1.81 7.84
CA ARG A 43 -8.90 2.08 6.40
C ARG A 43 -10.26 1.64 5.85
N LYS A 44 -10.92 0.66 6.49
CA LYS A 44 -12.27 0.19 6.11
C LYS A 44 -13.32 1.27 6.26
N THR A 45 -13.02 2.34 7.01
CA THR A 45 -13.87 3.53 7.13
C THR A 45 -13.69 4.53 5.98
N GLY A 46 -12.85 4.22 4.97
CA GLY A 46 -12.52 5.11 3.86
C GLY A 46 -11.38 6.08 4.17
N THR A 47 -10.70 5.92 5.30
CA THR A 47 -9.57 6.78 5.71
C THR A 47 -8.26 6.28 5.10
N SER A 48 -7.51 7.15 4.41
CA SER A 48 -6.13 6.89 3.98
C SER A 48 -5.14 7.24 5.10
N ILE A 49 -4.22 6.32 5.39
CA ILE A 49 -3.19 6.51 6.43
C ILE A 49 -1.82 6.39 5.78
N THR A 50 -1.06 7.47 5.77
CA THR A 50 0.29 7.54 5.19
C THR A 50 1.26 8.08 6.23
N LYS A 51 2.47 7.53 6.26
CA LYS A 51 3.57 8.05 7.09
C LYS A 51 4.85 7.95 6.30
N ASP A 52 5.57 9.07 6.18
CA ASP A 52 6.84 9.15 5.46
C ASP A 52 6.76 8.64 4.00
N VAL A 53 5.60 8.83 3.35
CA VAL A 53 5.36 8.53 1.94
C VAL A 53 5.13 9.85 1.21
N ASP A 54 6.00 10.18 0.26
CA ASP A 54 5.92 11.43 -0.51
C ASP A 54 4.85 11.39 -1.61
N PHE A 55 4.66 10.22 -2.24
CA PHE A 55 3.69 10.04 -3.33
C PHE A 55 3.19 8.58 -3.39
N ALA A 56 1.88 8.39 -3.45
CA ALA A 56 1.25 7.10 -3.68
C ALA A 56 -0.05 7.29 -4.48
N VAL A 57 -0.14 6.62 -5.63
CA VAL A 57 -1.32 6.63 -6.49
C VAL A 57 -1.60 5.22 -7.00
N VAL A 58 -2.90 4.88 -7.10
CA VAL A 58 -3.35 3.64 -7.72
C VAL A 58 -3.56 3.89 -9.20
N VAL A 59 -2.88 3.14 -10.06
CA VAL A 59 -3.04 3.17 -11.52
C VAL A 59 -3.78 1.94 -12.02
N LYS A 60 -4.38 2.03 -13.21
CA LYS A 60 -5.14 0.92 -13.81
C LYS A 60 -4.24 -0.22 -14.29
N SER A 61 -3.00 0.07 -14.64
CA SER A 61 -2.03 -0.95 -15.06
C SER A 61 -0.57 -0.49 -14.86
N ALA A 62 0.35 -1.45 -14.73
CA ALA A 62 1.78 -1.16 -14.70
C ALA A 62 2.27 -0.48 -15.99
N LYS A 63 1.61 -0.77 -17.13
CA LYS A 63 1.91 -0.13 -18.41
C LYS A 63 1.56 1.37 -18.38
N ASP A 64 0.46 1.75 -17.75
CA ASP A 64 0.07 3.16 -17.62
C ASP A 64 1.02 3.93 -16.71
N ALA A 65 1.49 3.30 -15.62
CA ALA A 65 2.56 3.89 -14.81
C ALA A 65 3.87 4.04 -15.61
N ALA A 66 4.26 3.01 -16.36
CA ALA A 66 5.50 3.01 -17.14
C ALA A 66 5.49 4.00 -18.33
N SER A 67 4.30 4.40 -18.80
CA SER A 67 4.17 5.42 -19.85
C SER A 67 4.27 6.85 -19.32
N GLY A 68 4.37 7.05 -17.99
CA GLY A 68 4.40 8.35 -17.35
C GLY A 68 3.04 9.04 -17.28
N HIS A 69 1.95 8.28 -17.45
CA HIS A 69 0.60 8.81 -17.45
C HIS A 69 0.06 8.96 -16.02
N TYR A 70 -0.40 10.16 -15.67
CA TYR A 70 -1.05 10.47 -14.41
C TYR A 70 -2.46 11.00 -14.68
N GLU A 71 -3.47 10.29 -14.15
CA GLU A 71 -4.87 10.70 -14.17
C GLU A 71 -5.23 11.09 -12.73
N GLY A 72 -5.32 12.40 -12.45
CA GLY A 72 -5.63 12.98 -11.14
C GLY A 72 -7.04 13.54 -11.07
#